data_AF-A0A212A6C1-F1
#
_entry.id   AF-A0A212A6C1-F1
#
_cell.length_a   1.000
_cell.length_b   1.000
_cell.length_c   1.000
_cell.angle_alpha   90.00
_cell.angle_beta   90.00
_cell.angle_gamma   90.00
#
_symmetry.space_group_name_H-M   'P 1'
#
loop_
_entity.id
_entity.type
_entity.pdbx_description
1 polymer ?
#
loop_
_entity_poly.entity_id
_entity_poly.type
_entity_poly.pdbx_seq_one_letter_code
_entity_poly.pdbx_strand_id
1 'polypeptide(L)'
;MDLWSHRLPAALRALAARRRAGFERAGVRLQPALLSRFLIHERRMAEDRAARLPGLLGQGLTRRRENLGRLSLALEAGFRRSLADNARATARGRERLAVLSTRLDTGVAQRLEGVKIRLEALERLRQTLGYRETLRRGYVVVRAEGQVVTSRMAAEPAPALELEFHDGTLIVGPALPASPKRRKKAPPAAGGPEGEDGQGTLL
;
A
#
# COMPACT_ATOMS: atom_id res chain seq x y z
N MET A 1 36.09 -70.42 -98.67
CA MET A 1 36.48 -69.50 -97.58
C MET A 1 35.41 -69.58 -96.49
N ASP A 2 35.19 -70.76 -95.86
CA ASP A 2 33.88 -71.03 -95.20
C ASP A 2 33.97 -71.57 -93.76
N LEU A 3 35.17 -71.78 -93.21
CA LEU A 3 35.32 -72.29 -91.84
C LEU A 3 35.01 -71.24 -90.74
N TRP A 4 35.00 -69.96 -91.10
CA TRP A 4 34.74 -68.84 -90.18
C TRP A 4 33.23 -68.55 -90.03
N SER A 5 32.45 -68.82 -91.08
CA SER A 5 30.98 -68.71 -91.09
C SER A 5 30.32 -69.61 -90.04
N HIS A 6 30.85 -70.83 -89.84
CA HIS A 6 30.27 -71.79 -88.90
C HIS A 6 30.70 -71.59 -87.44
N ARG A 7 31.81 -70.88 -87.18
CA ARG A 7 32.34 -70.66 -85.82
C ARG A 7 31.76 -69.42 -85.13
N LEU A 8 31.36 -68.41 -85.90
CA LEU A 8 30.73 -67.19 -85.35
C LEU A 8 29.41 -67.48 -84.60
N PRO A 9 28.47 -68.30 -85.12
CA PRO A 9 27.23 -68.62 -84.40
C PRO A 9 27.49 -69.41 -83.11
N ALA A 10 28.49 -70.31 -83.11
CA ALA A 10 28.85 -71.07 -81.93
C ALA A 10 29.49 -70.18 -80.84
N ALA A 11 30.37 -69.25 -81.23
CA ALA A 11 30.98 -68.28 -80.32
C ALA A 11 29.95 -67.31 -79.72
N LEU A 12 28.99 -66.84 -80.52
CA LEU A 12 27.89 -65.98 -80.03
C LEU A 12 26.97 -66.72 -79.06
N ARG A 13 26.63 -67.99 -79.35
CA ARG A 13 25.86 -68.82 -78.41
C ARG A 13 26.63 -69.08 -77.11
N ALA A 14 27.93 -69.36 -77.18
CA ALA A 14 28.77 -69.57 -76.00
C ALA A 14 28.90 -68.29 -75.16
N LEU A 15 29.06 -67.13 -75.80
CA LEU A 15 29.12 -65.83 -75.13
C LEU A 15 27.78 -65.48 -74.48
N ALA A 16 26.66 -65.70 -75.17
CA ALA A 16 25.31 -65.50 -74.63
C ALA A 16 25.04 -66.43 -73.44
N ALA A 17 25.40 -67.71 -73.54
CA ALA A 17 25.27 -68.66 -72.43
C ALA A 17 26.12 -68.26 -71.21
N ARG A 18 27.35 -67.79 -71.43
CA ARG A 18 28.25 -67.32 -70.37
C ARG A 18 27.75 -66.04 -69.71
N ARG A 19 27.21 -65.08 -70.47
CA ARG A 19 26.57 -63.88 -69.91
C ARG A 19 25.31 -64.23 -69.12
N ARG A 20 24.46 -65.13 -69.64
CA ARG A 20 23.25 -65.60 -68.95
C ARG A 20 23.59 -66.28 -67.63
N ALA A 21 24.60 -67.16 -67.60
CA ALA A 21 25.06 -67.78 -66.36
C ALA A 21 25.65 -66.77 -65.36
N GLY A 22 26.29 -65.70 -65.83
CA GLY A 22 26.74 -64.59 -64.99
C GLY A 22 25.57 -63.83 -64.35
N PHE A 23 24.51 -63.57 -65.12
CA PHE A 23 23.29 -62.92 -64.64
C PHE A 23 22.49 -63.80 -63.67
N GLU A 24 22.41 -65.10 -63.90
CA GLU A 24 21.78 -66.05 -62.97
C GLU A 24 22.49 -66.05 -61.60
N ARG A 25 23.84 -66.06 -61.57
CA ARG A 25 24.60 -66.00 -60.31
C ARG A 25 24.42 -64.69 -59.54
N ALA A 26 24.27 -63.56 -60.24
CA ALA A 26 23.97 -62.27 -59.62
C ALA A 26 22.50 -62.18 -59.17
N GLY A 27 21.57 -62.75 -59.95
CA GLY A 27 20.13 -62.79 -59.68
C GLY A 27 19.73 -63.66 -58.48
N VAL A 28 20.54 -64.67 -58.12
CA VAL A 28 20.35 -65.46 -56.90
C VAL A 28 20.46 -64.60 -55.63
N ARG A 29 21.24 -63.52 -55.64
CA ARG A 29 21.38 -62.60 -54.49
C ARG A 29 20.32 -61.50 -54.46
N LEU A 30 19.67 -61.24 -55.59
CA LEU A 30 18.61 -60.24 -55.74
C LEU A 30 17.37 -60.90 -56.33
N GLN A 31 16.91 -61.98 -55.68
CA GLN A 31 15.65 -62.60 -56.08
C GLN A 31 14.52 -61.57 -55.87
N PRO A 32 13.78 -61.19 -56.94
CA PRO A 32 12.67 -60.24 -56.84
C PRO A 32 11.62 -60.66 -55.81
N ALA A 33 11.49 -61.96 -55.54
CA ALA A 33 10.62 -62.52 -54.52
C ALA A 33 11.01 -62.13 -53.08
N LEU A 34 12.30 -62.02 -52.77
CA LEU A 34 12.77 -61.64 -51.43
C LEU A 34 12.60 -60.13 -51.18
N LEU A 35 12.92 -59.30 -52.19
CA LEU A 35 12.71 -57.86 -52.11
C LEU A 35 11.22 -57.51 -52.01
N SER A 36 10.36 -58.13 -52.82
CA SER A 36 8.91 -57.93 -52.73
C SER A 36 8.36 -58.39 -51.37
N ARG A 37 8.81 -59.53 -50.85
CA ARG A 37 8.42 -60.00 -49.50
C ARG A 37 8.88 -59.04 -48.40
N PHE A 38 10.11 -58.53 -48.47
CA PHE A 38 10.63 -57.55 -47.52
C PHE A 38 9.83 -56.24 -47.58
N LEU A 39 9.56 -55.72 -48.78
CA LEU A 39 8.75 -54.52 -48.97
C LEU A 39 7.32 -54.68 -48.45
N ILE A 40 6.68 -55.84 -48.66
CA ILE A 40 5.36 -56.14 -48.12
C ILE A 40 5.42 -56.20 -46.58
N HIS A 41 6.47 -56.80 -46.01
CA HIS A 41 6.65 -56.87 -44.56
C HIS A 41 6.85 -55.49 -43.94
N GLU A 42 7.74 -54.67 -44.49
CA GLU A 42 7.98 -53.29 -44.02
C GLU A 42 6.72 -52.42 -44.18
N ARG A 43 5.99 -52.57 -45.29
CA ARG A 43 4.72 -51.88 -45.50
C ARG A 43 3.68 -52.25 -44.44
N ARG A 44 3.51 -53.54 -44.15
CA ARG A 44 2.61 -54.00 -43.09
C ARG A 44 3.02 -53.48 -41.72
N MET A 45 4.31 -53.51 -41.39
CA MET A 45 4.83 -52.96 -40.14
C MET A 45 4.59 -51.45 -40.04
N ALA A 46 4.71 -50.71 -41.15
CA ALA A 46 4.38 -49.28 -41.19
C ALA A 46 2.88 -49.03 -41.03
N GLU A 47 2.03 -49.80 -41.72
CA GLU A 47 0.56 -49.72 -41.61
C GLU A 47 0.08 -50.06 -40.18
N ASP A 48 0.63 -51.10 -39.55
CA ASP A 48 0.32 -51.49 -38.18
C ASP A 48 0.71 -50.41 -37.17
N ARG A 49 1.88 -49.77 -37.34
CA ARG A 49 2.30 -48.64 -36.50
C ARG A 49 1.40 -47.43 -36.74
N ALA A 50 1.10 -47.12 -38.00
CA ALA A 50 0.22 -46.02 -38.38
C ALA A 50 -1.19 -46.19 -37.82
N ALA A 51 -1.72 -47.42 -37.80
CA ALA A 51 -3.02 -47.73 -37.22
C ALA A 51 -3.08 -47.53 -35.70
N ARG A 52 -1.96 -47.72 -34.99
CA ARG A 52 -1.88 -47.58 -33.52
C ARG A 52 -1.69 -46.13 -33.06
N LEU A 53 -1.04 -45.29 -33.87
CA LEU A 53 -0.71 -43.90 -33.53
C LEU A 53 -1.95 -43.06 -33.11
N PRO A 54 -3.06 -43.05 -33.88
CA PRO A 54 -4.25 -42.27 -33.51
C PRO A 54 -4.83 -42.67 -32.15
N GLY A 55 -4.83 -43.98 -31.83
CA GLY A 55 -5.34 -44.48 -30.55
C GLY A 55 -4.47 -44.02 -29.37
N LEU A 56 -3.15 -44.14 -29.49
CA LEU A 56 -2.22 -43.71 -28.44
C LEU A 56 -2.25 -42.19 -28.22
N LEU A 57 -2.27 -41.41 -29.31
CA LEU A 57 -2.39 -39.95 -29.24
C LEU A 57 -3.75 -39.53 -28.66
N GLY A 58 -4.85 -40.19 -29.09
CA GLY A 58 -6.19 -39.96 -28.58
C GLY A 58 -6.27 -40.20 -27.07
N GLN A 59 -5.77 -41.33 -26.58
CA GLN A 59 -5.71 -41.63 -25.16
C GLN A 59 -4.86 -40.61 -24.37
N GLY A 60 -3.72 -40.20 -24.92
CA GLY A 60 -2.87 -39.17 -24.33
C GLY A 60 -3.58 -37.82 -24.22
N LEU A 61 -4.31 -37.41 -25.26
CA LEU A 61 -5.09 -36.18 -25.27
C LEU A 61 -6.27 -36.23 -24.29
N THR A 62 -6.98 -37.36 -24.21
CA THR A 62 -8.08 -37.54 -23.25
C THR A 62 -7.58 -37.43 -21.82
N ARG A 63 -6.49 -38.13 -21.47
CA ARG A 63 -5.87 -38.02 -20.13
C ARG A 63 -5.43 -36.59 -19.81
N ARG A 64 -4.82 -35.89 -20.77
CA ARG A 64 -4.43 -34.48 -20.59
C ARG A 64 -5.64 -33.58 -20.37
N ARG A 65 -6.73 -33.77 -21.13
CA ARG A 65 -7.98 -33.01 -20.95
C ARG A 65 -8.63 -33.27 -19.60
N GLU A 66 -8.70 -34.52 -19.16
CA GLU A 66 -9.21 -34.88 -17.84
C GLU A 66 -8.38 -34.27 -16.71
N ASN A 67 -7.04 -34.33 -16.82
CA ASN A 67 -6.14 -33.72 -15.85
C ASN A 67 -6.31 -32.20 -15.79
N LEU A 68 -6.39 -31.53 -16.94
CA LEU A 68 -6.67 -30.09 -17.00
C LEU A 68 -8.04 -29.76 -16.41
N GLY A 69 -9.06 -30.58 -16.68
CA GLY A 69 -10.40 -30.45 -16.09
C GLY A 69 -10.36 -30.55 -14.56
N ARG A 70 -9.67 -31.57 -14.02
CA ARG A 70 -9.50 -31.74 -12.56
C ARG A 70 -8.77 -30.55 -11.94
N LEU A 71 -7.68 -30.08 -12.56
CA LEU A 71 -6.94 -28.92 -12.08
C LEU A 71 -7.78 -27.65 -12.14
N SER A 72 -8.56 -27.43 -13.20
CA SER A 72 -9.45 -26.27 -13.31
C SER A 72 -10.50 -26.26 -12.20
N LEU A 73 -11.17 -27.38 -11.94
CA LEU A 73 -12.15 -27.49 -10.86
C LEU A 73 -11.51 -27.31 -9.47
N ALA A 74 -10.32 -27.88 -9.25
CA ALA A 74 -9.59 -27.73 -8.00
C ALA A 74 -9.17 -26.26 -7.77
N LEU A 75 -8.67 -25.60 -8.82
CA LEU A 75 -8.31 -24.18 -8.79
C LEU A 75 -9.53 -23.31 -8.53
N GLU A 76 -10.64 -23.49 -9.25
CA GLU A 76 -11.88 -22.74 -9.02
C GLU A 76 -12.38 -22.88 -7.58
N ALA A 77 -12.40 -24.11 -7.05
CA ALA A 77 -12.79 -24.35 -5.67
C ALA A 77 -11.80 -23.70 -4.67
N GLY A 78 -10.50 -23.76 -4.94
CA GLY A 78 -9.45 -23.10 -4.16
C GLY A 78 -9.60 -21.57 -4.16
N PHE A 79 -9.77 -20.97 -5.34
CA PHE A 79 -9.98 -19.53 -5.50
C PHE A 79 -11.25 -19.06 -4.81
N ARG A 80 -12.38 -19.77 -4.95
CA ARG A 80 -13.63 -19.42 -4.24
C ARG A 80 -13.46 -19.46 -2.72
N ARG A 81 -12.78 -20.48 -2.19
CA ARG A 81 -12.47 -20.57 -0.76
C ARG A 81 -11.61 -19.40 -0.29
N SER A 82 -10.52 -19.12 -1.02
CA SER A 82 -9.62 -18.00 -0.72
C SER A 82 -10.36 -16.66 -0.72
N LEU A 83 -11.22 -16.40 -1.71
CA LEU A 83 -12.03 -15.18 -1.75
C LEU A 83 -12.99 -15.09 -0.56
N ALA A 84 -13.65 -16.19 -0.20
CA ALA A 84 -14.53 -16.23 0.97
C ALA A 84 -13.78 -16.04 2.29
N ASP A 85 -12.57 -16.58 2.42
CA ASP A 85 -11.70 -16.39 3.59
C ASP A 85 -11.23 -14.94 3.71
N ASN A 86 -10.80 -14.34 2.61
CA ASN A 86 -10.42 -12.92 2.55
C ASN A 86 -11.61 -12.01 2.87
N ALA A 87 -12.80 -12.30 2.34
CA ALA A 87 -14.03 -11.57 2.66
C ALA A 87 -14.37 -11.65 4.17
N ARG A 88 -14.23 -12.84 4.78
CA ARG A 88 -14.42 -13.02 6.23
C ARG A 88 -13.34 -12.32 7.06
N ALA A 89 -12.09 -12.32 6.60
CA ALA A 89 -11.00 -11.64 7.29
C ALA A 89 -11.19 -10.11 7.26
N THR A 90 -11.55 -9.56 6.10
CA THR A 90 -11.85 -8.13 5.94
C THR A 90 -13.07 -7.69 6.75
N ALA A 91 -14.14 -8.49 6.79
CA ALA A 91 -15.31 -8.22 7.63
C ALA A 91 -14.95 -8.15 9.12
N ARG A 92 -14.21 -9.15 9.63
CA ARG A 92 -13.70 -9.16 11.02
C ARG A 92 -12.77 -7.99 11.31
N GLY A 93 -11.94 -7.60 10.34
CA GLY A 93 -11.09 -6.42 10.44
C GLY A 93 -11.90 -5.13 10.59
N ARG A 94 -12.94 -4.95 9.77
CA ARG A 94 -13.85 -3.79 9.84
C ARG A 94 -14.59 -3.71 11.16
N GLU A 95 -15.11 -4.83 11.66
CA GLU A 95 -15.80 -4.89 12.94
C GLU A 95 -14.86 -4.48 14.09
N ARG A 96 -13.63 -5.02 14.12
CA ARG A 96 -12.61 -4.63 15.11
C ARG A 96 -12.25 -3.15 15.02
N LEU A 97 -12.08 -2.62 13.80
CA LEU A 97 -11.82 -1.20 13.59
C LEU A 97 -12.98 -0.33 14.09
N ALA A 98 -14.24 -0.73 13.83
CA ALA A 98 -15.41 -0.01 14.31
C ALA A 98 -15.46 0.02 15.85
N VAL A 99 -15.20 -1.11 16.51
CA VAL A 99 -15.12 -1.18 17.99
C VAL A 99 -13.98 -0.33 18.54
N LEU A 100 -12.81 -0.33 17.90
CA LEU A 100 -11.69 0.51 18.33
C LEU A 100 -11.97 2.00 18.11
N SER A 101 -12.62 2.36 17.00
CA SER A 101 -13.02 3.75 16.71
C SER A 101 -13.97 4.26 17.79
N THR A 102 -15.04 3.52 18.09
CA THR A 102 -16.02 3.94 19.11
C THR A 102 -15.39 4.05 20.49
N ARG A 103 -14.47 3.14 20.84
CA ARG A 103 -13.69 3.23 22.10
C ARG A 103 -12.76 4.43 22.12
N LEU A 104 -12.16 4.80 20.99
CA LEU A 104 -11.31 5.97 20.87
C LEU A 104 -12.15 7.24 21.04
N ASP A 105 -13.26 7.35 20.31
CA ASP A 105 -14.14 8.52 20.36
C ASP A 105 -14.68 8.75 21.78
N THR A 106 -15.14 7.68 22.43
CA THR A 106 -15.63 7.75 23.82
C THR A 106 -14.51 8.09 24.80
N GLY A 107 -13.33 7.48 24.67
CA GLY A 107 -12.19 7.76 25.54
C GLY A 107 -11.66 9.19 25.40
N VAL A 108 -11.61 9.72 24.17
CA VAL A 108 -11.21 11.12 23.91
C VAL A 108 -12.25 12.08 24.48
N ALA A 109 -13.54 11.82 24.28
CA ALA A 109 -14.61 12.66 24.83
C ALA A 109 -14.54 12.71 26.37
N GLN A 110 -14.40 11.56 27.03
CA GLN A 110 -14.26 11.50 28.50
C GLN A 110 -13.00 12.21 28.99
N ARG A 111 -11.88 12.09 28.27
CA ARG A 111 -10.63 12.77 28.62
C ARG A 111 -10.77 14.28 28.52
N LEU A 112 -11.37 14.78 27.44
CA LEU A 112 -11.62 16.21 27.25
C LEU A 112 -12.55 16.76 28.32
N GLU A 113 -13.61 16.03 28.66
CA GLU A 113 -14.55 16.43 29.70
C GLU A 113 -13.87 16.50 31.08
N GLY A 114 -13.04 15.50 31.41
CA GLY A 114 -12.24 15.53 32.63
C GLY A 114 -11.26 16.71 32.70
N VAL A 115 -10.67 17.11 31.57
CA VAL A 115 -9.80 18.30 31.50
C VAL A 115 -10.61 19.58 31.67
N LYS A 116 -11.80 19.70 31.07
CA LYS A 116 -12.70 20.85 31.25
C LYS A 116 -13.10 21.02 32.70
N ILE A 117 -13.58 19.96 33.36
CA ILE A 117 -13.98 19.99 34.76
C ILE A 117 -12.83 20.46 35.66
N ARG A 118 -11.60 19.99 35.40
CA ARG A 118 -10.40 20.42 36.15
C ARG A 118 -10.08 21.89 35.91
N LEU A 119 -10.17 22.37 34.66
CA LEU A 119 -9.97 23.77 34.32
C LEU A 119 -11.01 24.67 34.99
N GLU A 120 -12.28 24.27 34.99
CA GLU A 120 -13.35 25.01 35.67
C GLU A 120 -13.13 25.06 37.18
N ALA A 121 -12.72 23.95 37.79
CA ALA A 121 -12.41 23.91 39.22
C ALA A 121 -11.24 24.85 39.55
N LEU A 122 -10.19 24.84 38.74
CA LEU A 122 -9.05 25.75 38.88
C LEU A 122 -9.47 27.21 38.70
N GLU A 123 -10.34 27.53 37.74
CA GLU A 123 -10.83 28.88 37.55
C GLU A 123 -11.69 29.34 38.74
N ARG A 124 -12.56 28.47 39.29
CA ARG A 124 -13.32 28.78 40.52
C ARG A 124 -12.39 29.03 41.71
N LEU A 125 -11.33 28.23 41.87
CA LEU A 125 -10.31 28.46 42.90
C LEU A 125 -9.59 29.79 42.67
N ARG A 126 -9.21 30.11 41.42
CA ARG A 126 -8.57 31.38 41.06
C ARG A 126 -9.48 32.57 41.33
N GLN A 127 -10.79 32.44 41.12
CA GLN A 127 -11.76 33.48 41.44
C GLN A 127 -11.92 33.67 42.95
N THR A 128 -12.01 32.56 43.70
CA THR A 128 -12.23 32.60 45.16
C THR A 128 -11.00 33.10 45.93
N LEU A 129 -9.80 32.67 45.52
CA LEU A 129 -8.52 33.04 46.11
C LEU A 129 -7.85 34.20 45.37
N GLY A 130 -8.50 34.73 44.34
CA GLY A 130 -7.98 35.80 43.54
C GLY A 130 -7.89 37.09 44.34
N TYR A 131 -6.78 37.79 44.18
CA TYR A 131 -6.54 39.09 44.80
C TYR A 131 -7.70 40.09 44.58
N ARG A 132 -8.38 40.04 43.43
CA ARG A 132 -9.60 40.84 43.18
C ARG A 132 -10.74 40.57 44.16
N GLU A 133 -10.95 39.32 44.56
CA GLU A 133 -12.00 38.98 45.50
C GLU A 133 -11.60 39.37 46.93
N THR A 134 -10.29 39.35 47.25
CA THR A 134 -9.80 39.96 48.49
C THR A 134 -9.98 41.47 48.51
N LEU A 135 -9.78 42.17 47.38
CA LEU A 135 -10.06 43.61 47.28
C LEU A 135 -11.54 43.92 47.48
N ARG A 136 -12.44 43.11 46.90
CA ARG A 136 -13.90 43.27 47.05
C ARG A 136 -14.39 43.06 48.49
N ARG A 137 -13.66 42.29 49.29
CA ARG A 137 -13.95 42.06 50.71
C ARG A 137 -13.52 43.23 51.62
N GLY A 138 -13.01 44.32 51.05
CA GLY A 138 -12.63 45.54 51.77
C GLY A 138 -11.15 45.62 52.13
N TYR A 139 -10.31 44.75 51.57
CA TYR A 139 -8.85 44.87 51.69
C TYR A 139 -8.28 45.72 50.55
N VAL A 140 -7.09 46.28 50.76
CA VAL A 140 -6.41 47.17 49.82
C VAL A 140 -4.97 46.69 49.72
N VAL A 141 -4.42 46.58 48.52
CA VAL A 141 -2.98 46.37 48.37
C VAL A 141 -2.29 47.70 48.24
N VAL A 142 -1.31 47.89 49.11
CA VAL A 142 -0.45 49.06 49.13
C VAL A 142 0.76 48.76 48.26
N ARG A 143 1.05 49.64 47.30
CA ARG A 143 2.28 49.62 46.51
C ARG A 143 3.08 50.88 46.79
N ALA A 144 4.40 50.74 46.90
CA ALA A 144 5.34 51.86 46.88
C ALA A 144 6.27 51.63 45.70
N GLU A 145 6.42 52.63 44.82
CA GLU A 145 7.31 52.57 43.66
C GLU A 145 7.09 51.32 42.77
N GLY A 146 5.84 50.85 42.67
CA GLY A 146 5.47 49.67 41.89
C GLY A 146 5.67 48.31 42.58
N GLN A 147 6.24 48.27 43.79
CA GLN A 147 6.42 47.06 44.61
C GLN A 147 5.31 46.96 45.66
N VAL A 148 4.78 45.75 45.92
CA VAL A 148 3.76 45.53 46.96
C VAL A 148 4.40 45.59 48.35
N VAL A 149 3.89 46.48 49.19
CA VAL A 149 4.39 46.69 50.56
C VAL A 149 3.37 46.15 51.55
N THR A 150 3.81 45.22 52.40
CA THR A 150 2.93 44.48 53.34
C THR A 150 3.13 44.86 54.80
N SER A 151 4.14 45.67 55.15
CA SER A 151 4.43 46.09 56.52
C SER A 151 4.52 47.60 56.66
N ARG A 152 4.12 48.11 57.83
CA ARG A 152 4.18 49.55 58.14
C ARG A 152 5.61 50.10 58.01
N MET A 153 6.60 49.38 58.53
CA MET A 153 8.01 49.82 58.49
C MET A 153 8.54 49.97 57.05
N ALA A 154 8.04 49.18 56.11
CA ALA A 154 8.42 49.29 54.71
C ALA A 154 7.62 50.36 53.95
N ALA A 155 6.45 50.76 54.46
CA ALA A 155 5.60 51.79 53.86
C ALA A 155 5.94 53.21 54.35
N GLU A 156 6.41 53.34 55.60
CA GLU A 156 6.74 54.62 56.26
C GLU A 156 7.84 55.45 55.57
N PRO A 157 8.91 54.86 54.97
CA PRO A 157 9.93 55.63 54.26
C PRO A 157 9.53 56.01 52.82
N ALA A 158 8.42 55.50 52.28
CA ALA A 158 8.02 55.76 50.91
C ALA A 158 7.33 57.13 50.74
N PRO A 159 7.72 57.95 49.74
CA PRO A 159 7.18 59.30 49.57
C PRO A 159 5.75 59.32 49.03
N ALA A 160 5.31 58.28 48.32
CA ALA A 160 3.95 58.12 47.83
C ALA A 160 3.56 56.63 47.84
N LEU A 161 2.34 56.36 48.29
CA LEU A 161 1.75 55.03 48.36
C LEU A 161 0.60 54.95 47.37
N GLU A 162 0.60 53.94 46.50
CA GLU A 162 -0.53 53.61 45.64
C GLU A 162 -1.36 52.53 46.32
N LEU A 163 -2.61 52.87 46.63
CA LEU A 163 -3.61 51.99 47.20
C LEU A 163 -4.49 51.46 46.08
N GLU A 164 -4.40 50.18 45.75
CA GLU A 164 -5.29 49.53 44.80
C GLU A 164 -6.51 48.97 45.55
N PHE A 165 -7.68 49.51 45.23
CA PHE A 165 -9.00 49.06 45.67
C PHE A 165 -9.67 48.24 44.55
N HIS A 166 -10.76 47.56 44.90
CA HIS A 166 -11.54 46.76 43.93
C HIS A 166 -12.10 47.57 42.75
N ASP A 167 -12.29 48.87 42.92
CA ASP A 167 -12.95 49.83 42.03
C ASP A 167 -11.98 50.86 41.42
N GLY A 168 -10.72 50.90 41.87
CA GLY A 168 -9.72 51.79 41.33
C GLY A 168 -8.47 51.95 42.20
N THR A 169 -7.52 52.75 41.74
CA THR A 169 -6.26 53.04 42.43
C THR A 169 -6.26 54.47 43.00
N LEU A 170 -5.85 54.65 44.25
CA LEU A 170 -5.73 55.93 44.94
C LEU A 170 -4.28 56.16 45.37
N ILE A 171 -3.72 57.35 45.10
CA ILE A 171 -2.35 57.70 45.50
C ILE A 171 -2.41 58.55 46.78
N VAL A 172 -1.63 58.19 47.80
CA VAL A 172 -1.58 58.85 49.12
C VAL A 172 -0.13 59.20 49.46
N GLY A 173 0.15 60.48 49.71
CA GLY A 173 1.47 61.00 50.10
C GLY A 173 1.40 62.45 50.58
N PRO A 174 2.36 62.93 51.39
CA PRO A 174 2.41 64.33 51.82
C PRO A 174 2.69 65.22 50.61
N ALA A 175 1.71 66.07 50.30
CA ALA A 175 1.50 66.83 49.06
C ALA A 175 0.97 65.96 47.89
N LEU A 176 -0.31 66.15 47.55
CA LEU A 176 -0.82 65.77 46.23
C LEU A 176 -0.04 66.55 45.15
N PRO A 177 0.65 65.90 44.20
CA PRO A 177 0.48 66.28 42.83
C PRO A 177 -0.89 65.74 42.38
N ALA A 178 -1.71 66.61 41.82
CA ALA A 178 -3.02 66.27 41.25
C ALA A 178 -2.96 64.96 40.44
N SER A 179 -3.99 64.11 40.59
CA SER A 179 -4.14 62.88 39.81
C SER A 179 -3.76 63.12 38.34
N PRO A 180 -2.95 62.27 37.69
CA PRO A 180 -2.74 62.38 36.27
C PRO A 180 -4.08 62.12 35.58
N LYS A 181 -4.77 63.20 35.18
CA LYS A 181 -5.86 63.15 34.21
C LYS A 181 -5.34 62.33 33.04
N ARG A 182 -5.99 61.19 32.78
CA ARG A 182 -5.87 60.47 31.51
C ARG A 182 -5.90 61.50 30.39
N ARG A 183 -4.75 61.73 29.74
CA ARG A 183 -4.71 62.43 28.46
C ARG A 183 -5.53 61.57 27.51
N LYS A 184 -6.72 62.04 27.13
CA LYS A 184 -7.38 61.56 25.92
C LYS A 184 -6.38 61.79 24.79
N LYS A 185 -5.86 60.70 24.22
CA LYS A 185 -5.10 60.75 22.98
C LYS A 185 -6.07 61.27 21.92
N ALA A 186 -5.79 62.44 21.37
CA ALA A 186 -6.43 62.90 20.14
C ALA A 186 -6.08 61.91 19.02
N PRO A 187 -6.98 61.68 18.05
CA PRO A 187 -6.72 60.74 16.97
C PRO A 187 -5.61 61.30 16.08
N PRO A 188 -4.56 60.52 15.77
CA PRO A 188 -3.60 60.95 14.77
C PRO A 188 -4.26 60.90 13.39
N ALA A 189 -4.21 62.05 12.71
CA ALA A 189 -4.50 62.19 11.32
C ALA A 189 -3.51 61.37 10.46
N ALA A 190 -4.05 60.93 9.33
CA ALA A 190 -3.43 60.31 8.17
C ALA A 190 -1.91 60.49 7.98
N GLY A 191 -1.27 59.36 7.67
CA GLY A 191 0.01 59.25 6.99
C GLY A 191 0.27 57.77 6.72
N GLY A 192 0.25 57.36 5.45
CA GLY A 192 0.46 55.98 4.99
C GLY A 192 1.86 55.44 5.34
N PRO A 193 2.11 54.14 5.06
CA PRO A 193 2.52 53.82 3.69
C PRO A 193 2.00 52.48 3.13
N GLU A 194 2.18 52.38 1.81
CA GLU A 194 2.28 51.17 1.00
C GLU A 194 3.23 50.13 1.60
N GLY A 195 3.02 48.85 1.27
CA GLY A 195 4.07 47.83 1.38
C GLY A 195 3.61 46.45 1.88
N GLU A 196 3.26 45.61 0.90
CA GLU A 196 3.59 44.18 0.82
C GLU A 196 2.81 43.12 1.65
N ASP A 197 2.24 42.21 0.85
CA ASP A 197 2.17 40.76 1.02
C ASP A 197 1.05 40.15 1.87
N GLY A 198 -0.15 40.25 1.31
CA GLY A 198 -1.18 39.24 1.49
C GLY A 198 -0.99 38.05 0.52
N GLN A 199 -1.44 36.88 0.98
CA GLN A 199 -1.86 35.70 0.23
C GLN A 199 -0.83 34.55 0.08
N GLY A 200 -0.71 33.78 1.15
CA GLY A 200 -0.48 32.33 1.10
C GLY A 200 -1.73 31.59 1.59
N THR A 201 -2.73 31.45 0.72
CA THR A 201 -3.95 30.68 0.94
C THR A 201 -3.81 29.30 0.28
N LEU A 202 -3.94 28.26 1.10
CA LEU A 202 -4.48 26.92 0.82
C LEU A 202 -4.02 26.21 -0.47
N LEU A 203 -3.10 25.25 -0.31
CA LEU A 203 -3.23 23.85 -0.74
C LEU A 203 -2.24 22.97 0.04
#